data_AF-T1B498-F1
#
_entry.id   AF-T1B498-F1
#
_cell.length_a   1.000
_cell.length_b   1.000
_cell.length_c   1.000
_cell.angle_alpha   90.00
_cell.angle_beta   90.00
_cell.angle_gamma   90.00
#
_symmetry.space_group_name_H-M   'P 1'
#
loop_
_entity.id
_entity.type
_entity.pdbx_description
1 polymer ?
#
loop_
_entity_poly.entity_id
_entity_poly.type
_entity_poly.pdbx_seq_one_letter_code
_entity_poly.pdbx_strand_id
1 'polypeptide(L)'
;MSRRFPLLAVTLVGASVCLGVPWIHPPVRFVYNASPSVALGWYLRVPASRLAVGMFVVARLPPAAARLAAERGYLPITVPVVKRIAADHGEHVCERSRVLSIDGRPVARAL
;
A
#
# COMPACT_ATOMS: atom_id res chain seq x y z
N MET A 1 3.45 -2.45 54.87
CA MET A 1 3.72 -2.10 53.46
C MET A 1 3.10 -0.75 53.15
N SER A 2 3.90 0.26 52.78
CA SER A 2 3.39 1.62 52.54
C SER A 2 2.62 1.69 51.22
N ARG A 3 1.49 2.40 51.20
CA ARG A 3 0.63 2.58 50.01
C ARG A 3 1.33 3.26 48.82
N ARG A 4 2.57 3.75 49.01
CA ARG A 4 3.37 4.44 47.98
C ARG A 4 4.07 3.48 47.02
N PHE A 5 4.42 2.28 47.49
CA PHE A 5 5.09 1.28 46.66
C PHE A 5 4.26 0.81 45.45
N PRO A 6 2.96 0.47 45.59
CA PRO A 6 2.14 0.09 44.44
C PRO A 6 1.94 1.26 43.47
N LEU A 7 1.83 2.49 43.97
CA LEU A 7 1.72 3.70 43.14
C LEU A 7 2.98 3.92 42.29
N LEU A 8 4.16 3.85 42.91
CA LEU A 8 5.44 3.95 42.20
C LEU A 8 5.58 2.87 41.14
N ALA A 9 5.22 1.62 41.46
CA ALA A 9 5.27 0.50 40.53
C ALA A 9 4.34 0.72 39.32
N VAL A 10 3.08 1.13 39.54
CA VAL A 10 2.12 1.44 38.46
C VAL A 10 2.64 2.57 37.57
N THR A 11 3.23 3.61 38.15
CA THR A 11 3.75 4.75 37.39
C THR A 11 4.93 4.35 36.52
N LEU A 12 5.86 3.54 37.04
CA LEU A 12 7.00 2.99 36.30
C LEU A 12 6.57 2.09 35.15
N VAL A 13 5.59 1.20 35.38
CA VAL A 13 5.04 0.33 34.32
C VAL A 13 4.36 1.18 33.25
N GLY A 14 3.52 2.14 33.64
CA GLY A 14 2.85 3.04 32.70
C GLY A 14 3.83 3.85 31.84
N ALA A 15 4.88 4.43 32.46
CA ALA A 15 5.93 5.14 31.75
C ALA A 15 6.68 4.23 30.76
N SER A 16 7.01 3.00 31.18
CA SER A 16 7.68 2.01 30.32
C SER A 16 6.84 1.63 29.11
N VAL A 17 5.53 1.44 29.29
CA VAL A 17 4.60 1.17 28.18
C VAL A 17 4.54 2.35 27.22
N CYS A 18 4.33 3.58 27.72
CA CYS A 18 4.26 4.78 26.89
C CYS A 18 5.53 4.99 26.06
N LEU A 19 6.70 4.70 26.64
CA LEU A 19 7.98 4.78 25.94
C LEU A 19 8.20 3.63 24.96
N GLY A 20 7.62 2.46 25.20
CA GLY A 20 7.77 1.27 24.38
C GLY A 20 6.84 1.20 23.16
N VAL A 21 5.58 1.62 23.27
CA VAL A 21 4.57 1.50 22.19
C VAL A 21 5.01 2.10 20.84
N PRO A 22 5.65 3.29 20.78
CA PRO A 22 6.05 3.87 19.49
C PRO A 22 7.05 3.03 18.68
N TRP A 23 7.80 2.14 19.34
CA TRP A 23 8.76 1.24 18.71
C TRP A 23 8.11 -0.03 18.16
N ILE A 24 6.82 -0.25 18.44
CA ILE A 24 6.04 -1.37 17.92
C ILE A 24 5.40 -0.92 16.61
N HIS A 25 5.95 -1.39 15.49
CA HIS A 25 5.41 -1.14 14.15
C HIS A 25 4.72 -2.39 13.61
N PRO A 26 3.44 -2.63 13.93
CA PRO A 26 2.72 -3.76 13.36
C PRO A 26 2.64 -3.59 11.83
N PRO A 27 2.74 -4.68 11.05
CA PRO A 27 2.61 -4.59 9.61
C PRO A 27 1.21 -4.07 9.26
N VAL A 28 1.14 -3.04 8.41
CA VAL A 28 -0.13 -2.54 7.88
C VAL A 28 -0.80 -3.66 7.09
N ARG A 29 -1.86 -4.25 7.66
CA ARG A 29 -2.63 -5.34 7.03
C ARG A 29 -3.77 -4.83 6.17
N PHE A 30 -4.33 -3.67 6.46
CA PHE A 30 -5.46 -3.13 5.70
C PHE A 30 -5.04 -1.88 4.92
N VAL A 31 -5.44 -1.82 3.65
CA VAL A 31 -5.22 -0.66 2.78
C VAL A 31 -6.56 -0.24 2.20
N TYR A 32 -6.87 1.05 2.26
CA TYR A 32 -8.05 1.60 1.62
C TYR A 32 -7.70 2.10 0.20
N ASN A 33 -8.41 1.61 -0.81
CA ASN A 33 -8.28 2.13 -2.16
C ASN A 33 -9.24 3.32 -2.36
N ALA A 34 -8.68 4.53 -2.31
CA ALA A 34 -9.42 5.79 -2.49
C ALA A 34 -9.62 6.19 -3.96
N SER A 35 -9.14 5.40 -4.92
CA SER A 35 -9.22 5.71 -6.35
C SER A 35 -10.09 4.69 -7.09
N PRO A 36 -10.91 5.09 -8.08
CA PRO A 36 -11.71 4.16 -8.88
C PRO A 36 -10.86 3.38 -9.92
N SER A 37 -9.56 3.21 -9.68
CA SER A 37 -8.68 2.44 -10.58
C SER A 37 -8.83 0.92 -10.42
N VAL A 38 -9.33 0.49 -9.26
CA VAL A 38 -9.93 -0.82 -8.98
C VAL A 38 -11.17 -0.55 -8.10
N ALA A 39 -11.86 -1.59 -7.62
CA ALA A 39 -13.01 -1.39 -6.74
C ALA A 39 -12.63 -0.55 -5.50
N LEU A 40 -13.49 0.40 -5.12
CA LEU A 40 -13.30 1.20 -3.91
C LEU A 40 -13.52 0.33 -2.67
N GLY A 41 -12.72 0.56 -1.62
CA GLY A 41 -12.91 -0.13 -0.34
C GLY A 41 -11.63 -0.59 0.33
N TRP A 42 -11.81 -1.42 1.36
CA TRP A 42 -10.74 -1.99 2.17
C TRP A 42 -10.22 -3.29 1.56
N TYR A 43 -8.90 -3.39 1.46
CA TYR A 43 -8.17 -4.56 1.02
C TYR A 43 -7.32 -5.11 2.16
N LEU A 44 -7.36 -6.44 2.35
CA LEU A 44 -6.49 -7.15 3.28
C LEU A 44 -5.20 -7.57 2.55
N ARG A 45 -4.06 -7.14 3.06
CA ARG A 45 -2.73 -7.55 2.61
C ARG A 45 -2.41 -8.92 3.20
N VAL A 46 -2.27 -9.90 2.31
CA VAL A 46 -1.88 -11.26 2.63
C VAL A 46 -0.47 -11.55 2.13
N PRO A 47 0.31 -12.42 2.79
CA PRO A 47 1.56 -12.92 2.23
C PRO A 47 1.31 -13.62 0.89
N ALA A 48 2.17 -13.38 -0.09
CA ALA A 48 2.12 -14.04 -1.40
C ALA A 48 3.48 -14.66 -1.70
N SER A 49 3.51 -15.96 -2.01
CA SER A 49 4.72 -16.69 -2.39
C SER A 49 5.08 -16.51 -3.87
N ARG A 50 4.11 -16.15 -4.70
CA ARG A 50 4.26 -15.81 -6.12
C ARG A 50 3.32 -14.66 -6.48
N LEU A 51 3.69 -13.90 -7.50
CA LEU A 51 2.83 -12.91 -8.15
C LEU A 51 2.35 -13.49 -9.49
N ALA A 52 1.17 -13.08 -9.94
CA ALA A 52 0.55 -13.59 -11.16
C ALA A 52 -0.44 -12.56 -11.72
N VAL A 53 -0.66 -12.63 -13.03
CA VAL A 53 -1.64 -11.80 -13.73
C VAL A 53 -3.02 -11.92 -13.08
N GLY A 54 -3.72 -10.79 -12.98
CA GLY A 54 -5.05 -10.70 -12.40
C GLY A 54 -5.07 -10.49 -10.89
N MET A 55 -3.98 -10.73 -10.16
CA MET A 55 -3.92 -10.47 -8.72
C MET A 55 -3.84 -8.97 -8.40
N PHE A 56 -4.35 -8.61 -7.22
CA PHE A 56 -4.19 -7.27 -6.66
C PHE A 56 -2.93 -7.17 -5.81
N VAL A 57 -2.20 -6.09 -5.99
CA VAL A 57 -0.99 -5.78 -5.23
C VAL A 57 -1.04 -4.37 -4.68
N VAL A 58 -0.36 -4.18 -3.55
CA VAL A 58 -0.07 -2.86 -2.99
C VAL A 58 1.26 -2.41 -3.57
N ALA A 59 1.26 -1.33 -4.34
CA ALA A 59 2.43 -0.82 -5.03
C ALA A 59 2.71 0.65 -4.67
N ARG A 60 3.99 1.02 -4.59
CA ARG A 60 4.38 2.44 -4.53
C ARG A 60 4.42 2.99 -5.95
N LEU A 61 3.83 4.17 -6.15
CA LEU A 61 3.90 4.85 -7.43
C LEU A 61 5.35 5.34 -7.69
N PRO A 62 5.80 5.33 -8.95
CA PRO A 62 7.03 6.03 -9.33
C PRO A 62 6.97 7.51 -8.91
N PRO A 63 8.10 8.16 -8.56
CA PRO A 63 8.11 9.49 -7.98
C PRO A 63 7.33 10.55 -8.78
N ALA A 64 7.44 10.53 -10.12
CA ALA A 64 6.72 11.46 -10.99
C ALA A 64 5.20 11.26 -10.93
N ALA A 65 4.74 10.00 -10.92
CA ALA A 65 3.31 9.67 -10.84
C ALA A 65 2.75 9.96 -9.43
N ALA A 66 3.54 9.70 -8.37
CA ALA A 66 3.16 10.03 -7.01
C ALA A 66 2.99 11.54 -6.81
N ARG A 67 3.92 12.34 -7.36
CA ARG A 67 3.83 13.81 -7.34
C ARG A 67 2.60 14.29 -8.11
N LEU A 68 2.37 13.79 -9.32
CA LEU A 68 1.18 14.14 -10.11
C LEU A 68 -0.12 13.83 -9.36
N ALA A 69 -0.20 12.66 -8.70
CA ALA A 69 -1.37 12.28 -7.91
C ALA A 69 -1.58 13.19 -6.70
N ALA A 70 -0.50 13.63 -6.05
CA ALA A 70 -0.55 14.55 -4.93
C ALA A 70 -0.98 15.97 -5.36
N GLU A 71 -0.39 16.49 -6.45
CA GLU A 71 -0.73 17.79 -7.04
C GLU A 71 -2.20 17.86 -7.47
N ARG A 72 -2.76 16.75 -7.96
CA ARG A 72 -4.18 16.65 -8.33
C ARG A 72 -5.12 16.31 -7.16
N GLY A 73 -4.59 16.12 -5.94
CA GLY A 73 -5.39 15.80 -4.77
C GLY A 73 -6.00 14.39 -4.77
N TYR A 74 -5.51 13.46 -5.61
CA TYR A 74 -6.01 12.08 -5.65
C TYR A 74 -5.43 11.23 -4.52
N LEU A 75 -4.13 11.39 -4.25
CA LEU A 75 -3.41 10.55 -3.30
C LEU A 75 -2.15 11.28 -2.79
N PRO A 76 -1.88 11.31 -1.47
CA PRO A 76 -0.63 11.83 -0.95
C PRO A 76 0.59 11.03 -1.43
N ILE A 77 1.73 11.70 -1.58
CA ILE A 77 2.95 11.13 -2.18
C ILE A 77 3.48 9.86 -1.49
N THR A 78 3.19 9.69 -0.19
CA THR A 78 3.66 8.55 0.62
C THR A 78 2.70 7.37 0.64
N VAL A 79 1.49 7.53 0.10
CA VAL A 79 0.44 6.51 0.20
C VAL A 79 0.54 5.55 -0.98
N PRO A 80 0.57 4.22 -0.73
CA PRO A 80 0.61 3.23 -1.81
C PRO A 80 -0.76 3.09 -2.49
N VAL A 81 -0.75 2.54 -3.71
CA VAL A 81 -1.96 2.23 -4.48
C VAL A 81 -2.25 0.74 -4.50
N VAL A 82 -3.52 0.38 -4.66
CA VAL A 82 -3.94 -0.97 -5.04
C VAL A 82 -4.03 -1.04 -6.56
N LYS A 83 -3.34 -2.00 -7.17
CA LYS A 83 -3.34 -2.21 -8.63
C LYS A 83 -3.50 -3.68 -8.96
N ARG A 84 -4.08 -3.96 -10.13
CA ARG A 84 -4.14 -5.31 -10.69
C ARG A 84 -2.90 -5.56 -11.55
N ILE A 85 -2.25 -6.71 -11.39
CA ILE A 85 -1.16 -7.14 -12.28
C ILE A 85 -1.76 -7.44 -13.65
N ALA A 86 -1.26 -6.76 -14.68
CA ALA A 86 -1.72 -6.95 -16.06
C ALA A 86 -0.80 -7.86 -16.87
N ALA A 87 0.50 -7.85 -16.56
CA ALA A 87 1.52 -8.67 -17.21
C ALA A 87 2.48 -9.27 -16.17
N ASP A 88 3.08 -10.42 -16.50
CA ASP A 88 4.11 -11.10 -15.70
C ASP A 88 5.45 -11.20 -16.47
N HIS A 89 6.46 -11.77 -15.82
CA HIS A 89 7.79 -11.95 -16.42
C HIS A 89 7.69 -12.76 -17.73
N GLY A 90 8.27 -12.19 -18.80
CA GLY A 90 8.38 -12.82 -20.11
C GLY A 90 7.35 -12.30 -21.12
N GLU A 91 6.29 -11.66 -20.64
CA GLU A 91 5.32 -10.97 -21.50
C GLU A 91 5.87 -9.60 -21.91
N HIS A 92 5.65 -9.22 -23.17
CA HIS A 92 6.09 -7.94 -23.73
C HIS A 92 4.99 -6.90 -23.66
N VAL A 93 5.24 -5.82 -22.92
CA VAL A 93 4.35 -4.66 -22.86
C VAL A 93 4.81 -3.64 -23.88
N CYS A 94 3.99 -3.37 -24.88
CA CYS A 94 4.25 -2.37 -25.91
C CYS A 94 3.17 -1.30 -25.91
N GLU A 95 3.55 -0.06 -26.23
CA GLU A 95 2.61 1.01 -26.53
C GLU A 95 2.86 1.49 -27.96
N ARG A 96 1.81 1.51 -28.79
CA ARG A 96 1.86 2.02 -30.17
C ARG A 96 0.57 2.76 -30.49
N SER A 97 0.70 4.00 -30.97
CA SER A 97 -0.45 4.82 -31.38
C SER A 97 -1.55 4.93 -30.31
N ARG A 98 -1.14 5.10 -29.05
CA ARG A 98 -1.98 5.13 -27.83
C ARG A 98 -2.64 3.81 -27.47
N VAL A 99 -2.26 2.69 -28.08
CA VAL A 99 -2.76 1.36 -27.72
C VAL A 99 -1.68 0.63 -26.94
N LEU A 100 -1.98 0.29 -25.69
CA LEU A 100 -1.17 -0.64 -24.91
C LEU A 100 -1.55 -2.07 -25.28
N SER A 101 -0.55 -2.88 -25.57
CA SER A 101 -0.68 -4.31 -25.82
C SER A 101 0.27 -5.13 -24.96
N ILE A 102 -0.16 -6.36 -24.67
CA ILE A 102 0.64 -7.40 -24.01
C ILE A 102 0.73 -8.56 -24.99
N ASP A 103 1.94 -8.92 -25.41
CA ASP A 103 2.20 -9.95 -26.44
C ASP A 103 1.34 -9.75 -27.71
N GLY A 104 1.23 -8.50 -28.15
CA GLY A 104 0.46 -8.10 -29.33
C GLY A 104 -1.05 -8.00 -29.12
N ARG A 105 -1.59 -8.44 -27.97
CA ARG A 105 -3.03 -8.32 -27.66
C ARG A 105 -3.32 -6.94 -27.05
N PRO A 106 -4.24 -6.15 -27.61
CA PRO A 106 -4.59 -4.85 -27.05
C PRO A 106 -5.32 -5.00 -25.70
N VAL A 107 -4.88 -4.26 -24.69
CA VAL A 107 -5.43 -4.33 -23.32
C VAL A 107 -5.92 -3.00 -22.77
N ALA A 108 -5.39 -1.88 -23.27
CA ALA A 108 -5.79 -0.55 -22.83
C ALA A 108 -5.50 0.52 -23.90
N ARG A 109 -6.10 1.70 -23.72
CA ARG A 109 -5.80 2.90 -24.52
C ARG A 109 -5.27 4.00 -23.60
N ALA A 110 -4.15 4.60 -23.98
CA ALA A 110 -3.61 5.77 -23.29
C ALA A 110 -4.51 7.00 -23.56
N LEU A 111 -4.77 7.78 -22.50
CA LEU A 111 -5.58 9.00 -22.52
C LEU A 111 -4.73 10.22 -22.88
#